data_AF-A0A9P1F611-F1
#
_entry.id   AF-A0A9P1F611-F1
#
_cell.length_a   1.000
_cell.length_b   1.000
_cell.length_c   1.000
_cell.angle_alpha   90.00
_cell.angle_beta   90.00
_cell.angle_gamma   90.00
#
_symmetry.space_group_name_H-M   'P 1'
#
loop_
_entity.id
_entity.type
_entity.pdbx_description
1 polymer ?
#
loop_
_entity_poly.entity_id
_entity_poly.type
_entity_poly.pdbx_seq_one_letter_code
_entity_poly.pdbx_strand_id
1 'polypeptide(L)'
;MSENGVKCSATISQNVLFFAVVVVEILVIVPSTVFTIFNVFASNEDHYKSYHPELSGIVGFHFLLPIFVYQIVWIVANIVSIFAVHTSTHYIFLVTILAPIIGLIVSTVILVPTVNYIITHNFDANPYFLAFGCGLAVFVILLILFIIARFRTLRKLIKKNKVVQTTHEKNPEDPIPAVIAEPEPVRIKDPDEISVSFSRRSTMSMNDELYLPPPRR
;
A
#
# COMPACT_ATOMS: atom_id res chain seq x y z
N MET A 1 -12.71 8.74 27.70
CA MET A 1 -12.46 8.09 26.40
C MET A 1 -11.68 6.81 26.66
N SER A 2 -12.06 5.67 26.06
CA SER A 2 -11.31 4.43 26.28
C SER A 2 -9.92 4.50 25.63
N GLU A 3 -8.94 3.84 26.24
CA GLU A 3 -7.55 3.79 25.76
C GLU A 3 -7.46 3.26 24.31
N ASN A 4 -8.41 2.38 23.94
CA ASN A 4 -8.55 1.86 22.59
C ASN A 4 -9.01 2.92 21.58
N GLY A 5 -9.87 3.86 21.99
CA GLY A 5 -10.32 4.97 21.14
C GLY A 5 -9.18 5.93 20.79
N VAL A 6 -8.29 6.20 21.74
CA VAL A 6 -7.11 7.06 21.54
C VAL A 6 -6.11 6.38 20.59
N LYS A 7 -5.83 5.08 20.76
CA LYS A 7 -4.95 4.31 19.87
C LYS A 7 -5.50 4.19 18.45
N CYS A 8 -6.82 4.02 18.30
CA CYS A 8 -7.47 3.97 16.99
C CYS A 8 -7.38 5.32 16.26
N SER A 9 -7.73 6.43 16.95
CA SER A 9 -7.66 7.78 16.38
C SER A 9 -6.24 8.16 15.92
N ALA A 10 -5.22 7.83 16.72
CA ALA A 10 -3.82 8.05 16.36
C ALA A 10 -3.37 7.20 15.13
N THR A 11 -3.87 5.98 15.00
CA THR A 11 -3.55 5.11 13.86
C THR A 11 -4.18 5.61 12.57
N ILE A 12 -5.41 6.11 12.65
CA ILE A 12 -6.13 6.72 11.53
C ILE A 12 -5.42 8.02 11.09
N SER A 13 -5.09 8.91 12.03
CA SER A 13 -4.44 10.19 11.70
C SER A 13 -3.06 10.02 11.05
N GLN A 14 -2.31 8.97 11.42
CA GLN A 14 -1.01 8.67 10.81
C GLN A 14 -1.11 8.04 9.41
N ASN A 15 -2.27 7.44 9.08
CA ASN A 15 -2.51 6.67 7.86
C ASN A 15 -3.75 7.15 7.08
N VAL A 16 -4.15 8.43 7.22
CA VAL A 16 -5.36 9.00 6.59
C VAL A 16 -5.42 8.69 5.10
N LEU A 17 -4.31 8.89 4.39
CA LEU A 17 -4.23 8.66 2.95
C LEU A 17 -4.52 7.19 2.59
N PHE A 18 -4.06 6.23 3.39
CA PHE A 18 -4.37 4.82 3.18
C PHE A 18 -5.85 4.52 3.40
N PHE A 19 -6.45 5.03 4.49
CA PHE A 19 -7.87 4.82 4.75
C PHE A 19 -8.75 5.48 3.69
N ALA A 20 -8.40 6.68 3.23
CA ALA A 20 -9.07 7.34 2.11
C ALA A 20 -9.01 6.47 0.84
N VAL A 21 -7.84 5.91 0.52
CA VAL A 21 -7.67 4.98 -0.61
C VAL A 21 -8.56 3.76 -0.47
N VAL A 22 -8.57 3.11 0.70
CA VAL A 22 -9.40 1.91 0.93
C VAL A 22 -10.90 2.22 0.78
N VAL A 23 -11.34 3.39 1.26
CA VAL A 23 -12.74 3.83 1.09
C VAL A 23 -13.07 4.01 -0.39
N VAL A 24 -12.22 4.69 -1.16
CA VAL A 24 -12.46 4.87 -2.60
C VAL A 24 -12.44 3.54 -3.34
N GLU A 25 -11.51 2.63 -3.02
CA GLU A 25 -11.48 1.27 -3.61
C GLU A 25 -12.79 0.52 -3.34
N ILE A 26 -13.31 0.55 -2.11
CA ILE A 26 -14.59 -0.11 -1.77
C ILE A 26 -15.74 0.54 -2.55
N LEU A 27 -15.78 1.86 -2.66
CA LEU A 27 -16.82 2.59 -3.38
C LEU A 27 -16.86 2.25 -4.88
N VAL A 28 -15.72 1.85 -5.48
CA VAL A 28 -15.66 1.44 -6.89
C VAL A 28 -15.93 -0.07 -7.05
N ILE A 29 -15.35 -0.89 -6.17
CA ILE A 29 -15.46 -2.35 -6.27
C ILE A 29 -16.88 -2.82 -5.99
N VAL A 30 -17.61 -2.20 -5.04
CA VAL A 30 -18.97 -2.64 -4.68
C VAL A 30 -19.95 -2.52 -5.86
N PRO A 31 -20.12 -1.36 -6.54
CA PRO A 31 -20.96 -1.27 -7.73
C PRO A 31 -20.52 -2.21 -8.86
N SER A 32 -19.21 -2.38 -9.06
CA SER A 32 -18.67 -3.31 -10.06
C SER A 32 -19.00 -4.76 -9.74
N THR A 33 -19.00 -5.13 -8.46
CA THR A 33 -19.38 -6.47 -7.98
C THR A 33 -20.88 -6.71 -8.13
N VAL A 34 -21.69 -5.68 -7.87
CA VAL A 34 -23.14 -5.76 -8.10
C VAL A 34 -23.43 -6.00 -9.58
N PHE A 35 -22.74 -5.27 -10.48
CA PHE A 35 -22.85 -5.48 -11.92
C PHE A 35 -22.49 -6.90 -12.34
N THR A 36 -21.38 -7.45 -11.85
CA THR A 36 -20.97 -8.82 -12.20
C THR A 36 -21.92 -9.86 -11.61
N ILE A 37 -22.45 -9.65 -10.39
CA ILE A 37 -23.45 -10.54 -9.79
C ILE A 37 -24.69 -10.64 -10.67
N PHE A 38 -25.27 -9.51 -11.10
CA PHE A 38 -26.45 -9.52 -11.95
C PHE A 38 -26.19 -10.22 -13.29
N ASN A 39 -25.03 -9.98 -13.90
CA ASN A 39 -24.71 -10.61 -15.18
C ASN A 39 -24.35 -12.10 -15.05
N VAL A 40 -23.74 -12.54 -13.94
CA VAL A 40 -23.37 -13.95 -13.74
C VAL A 40 -24.54 -14.81 -13.27
N PHE A 41 -25.38 -14.29 -12.36
CA PHE A 41 -26.39 -15.10 -11.68
C PHE A 41 -27.84 -14.84 -12.15
N ALA A 42 -28.12 -13.68 -12.71
CA ALA A 42 -29.47 -13.32 -13.18
C ALA A 42 -29.60 -13.28 -14.71
N SER A 43 -28.50 -13.48 -15.44
CA SER A 43 -28.43 -13.38 -16.90
C SER A 43 -27.75 -14.61 -17.49
N ASN A 44 -28.05 -14.89 -18.75
CA ASN A 44 -27.39 -15.91 -19.56
C ASN A 44 -26.51 -15.23 -20.61
N GLU A 45 -25.62 -16.00 -21.26
CA GLU A 45 -24.69 -15.47 -22.26
C GLU A 45 -25.36 -14.63 -23.36
N ASP A 46 -26.52 -15.06 -23.86
CA ASP A 46 -27.25 -14.33 -24.90
C ASP A 46 -27.80 -12.99 -24.39
N HIS A 47 -28.28 -12.96 -23.16
CA HIS A 47 -28.82 -11.75 -22.54
C HIS A 47 -27.68 -10.75 -22.23
N TYR A 48 -26.52 -11.24 -21.80
CA TYR A 48 -25.33 -10.40 -21.63
C TYR A 48 -24.89 -9.77 -22.96
N LYS A 49 -24.83 -10.56 -24.05
CA LYS A 49 -24.49 -10.06 -25.38
C LYS A 49 -25.51 -9.05 -25.91
N SER A 50 -26.81 -9.23 -25.63
CA SER A 50 -27.85 -8.32 -26.12
C SER A 50 -27.86 -6.98 -25.38
N TYR A 51 -27.67 -6.98 -24.05
CA TYR A 51 -27.68 -5.75 -23.26
C TYR A 51 -26.35 -5.00 -23.30
N HIS A 52 -25.24 -5.71 -23.53
CA HIS A 52 -23.90 -5.13 -23.52
C HIS A 52 -23.08 -5.58 -24.75
N PRO A 53 -23.52 -5.30 -25.98
CA PRO A 53 -22.90 -5.83 -27.20
C PRO A 53 -21.42 -5.46 -27.31
N GLU A 54 -21.08 -4.20 -27.09
CA GLU A 54 -19.70 -3.69 -27.21
C GLU A 54 -18.79 -4.24 -26.10
N LEU A 55 -19.29 -4.29 -24.86
CA LEU A 55 -18.54 -4.85 -23.73
C LEU A 55 -18.35 -6.36 -23.89
N SER A 56 -19.35 -7.09 -24.40
CA SER A 56 -19.30 -8.53 -24.60
C SER A 56 -18.26 -8.95 -25.65
N GLY A 57 -17.94 -8.06 -26.59
CA GLY A 57 -16.87 -8.25 -27.56
C GLY A 57 -15.46 -8.16 -26.94
N ILE A 58 -15.33 -7.55 -25.76
CA ILE A 58 -14.06 -7.36 -25.06
C ILE A 58 -13.95 -8.32 -23.87
N VAL A 59 -14.97 -8.30 -23.01
CA VAL A 59 -15.09 -9.15 -21.84
C VAL A 59 -16.15 -10.20 -22.15
N GLY A 60 -15.72 -11.37 -22.62
CA GLY A 60 -16.63 -12.48 -22.87
C GLY A 60 -17.33 -12.95 -21.59
N PHE A 61 -18.54 -13.51 -21.72
CA PHE A 61 -19.35 -13.98 -20.58
C PHE A 61 -18.59 -14.97 -19.67
N HIS A 62 -17.79 -15.85 -20.26
CA HIS A 62 -16.98 -16.83 -19.52
C HIS A 62 -15.96 -16.21 -18.55
N PHE A 63 -15.56 -14.95 -18.77
CA PHE A 63 -14.65 -14.23 -17.89
C PHE A 63 -15.35 -13.55 -16.70
N LEU A 64 -16.67 -13.41 -16.71
CA LEU A 64 -17.40 -12.71 -15.65
C LEU A 64 -17.31 -13.44 -14.31
N LEU A 65 -17.37 -14.78 -14.30
CA LEU A 65 -17.25 -15.56 -13.07
C LEU A 65 -15.83 -15.44 -12.43
N PRO A 66 -14.72 -15.62 -13.18
CA PRO A 66 -13.38 -15.32 -12.66
C PRO A 66 -13.23 -13.89 -12.14
N ILE A 67 -13.77 -12.90 -12.85
CA ILE A 67 -13.74 -11.49 -12.42
C ILE A 67 -14.51 -11.33 -11.11
N PHE A 68 -15.68 -11.93 -10.98
CA PHE A 68 -16.47 -11.91 -9.75
C PHE A 68 -15.70 -12.51 -8.56
N VAL A 69 -15.10 -13.70 -8.72
CA VAL A 69 -14.30 -14.33 -7.67
C VAL A 69 -13.14 -13.42 -7.25
N TYR A 70 -12.46 -12.81 -8.23
CA TYR A 70 -11.38 -11.88 -7.96
C TYR A 70 -11.84 -10.61 -7.21
N GLN A 71 -13.00 -10.05 -7.56
CA GLN A 71 -13.58 -8.91 -6.84
C GLN A 71 -13.84 -9.24 -5.35
N ILE A 72 -14.34 -10.44 -5.04
CA ILE A 72 -14.52 -10.90 -3.66
C ILE A 72 -13.16 -10.97 -2.94
N VAL A 73 -12.14 -11.56 -3.57
CA VAL A 73 -10.78 -11.63 -3.02
C VAL A 73 -10.23 -10.23 -2.74
N TRP A 74 -10.49 -9.26 -3.62
CA TRP A 74 -10.05 -7.88 -3.44
C TRP A 74 -10.75 -7.21 -2.26
N ILE A 75 -12.07 -7.38 -2.10
CA ILE A 75 -12.81 -6.85 -0.94
C ILE A 75 -12.21 -7.43 0.36
N VAL A 76 -11.96 -8.73 0.41
CA VAL A 76 -11.32 -9.37 1.57
C VAL A 76 -9.92 -8.80 1.81
N ALA A 77 -9.13 -8.59 0.76
CA ALA A 77 -7.79 -7.99 0.88
C ALA A 77 -7.84 -6.56 1.45
N ASN A 78 -8.89 -5.78 1.15
CA ASN A 78 -9.09 -4.45 1.72
C ASN A 78 -9.44 -4.50 3.21
N ILE A 79 -10.26 -5.47 3.62
CA ILE A 79 -10.57 -5.68 5.03
C ILE A 79 -9.32 -6.11 5.80
N VAL A 80 -8.58 -7.09 5.26
CA VAL A 80 -7.33 -7.60 5.86
C VAL A 80 -6.26 -6.50 5.93
N SER A 81 -6.19 -5.57 4.97
CA SER A 81 -5.20 -4.49 4.99
C SER A 81 -5.47 -3.50 6.13
N ILE A 82 -6.74 -3.21 6.45
CA ILE A 82 -7.14 -2.41 7.62
C ILE A 82 -6.66 -3.08 8.91
N PHE A 83 -6.94 -4.38 9.07
CA PHE A 83 -6.50 -5.14 10.23
C PHE A 83 -4.98 -5.15 10.35
N ALA A 84 -4.27 -5.36 9.25
CA ALA A 84 -2.80 -5.41 9.23
C ALA A 84 -2.15 -4.07 9.61
N VAL A 85 -2.78 -2.93 9.27
CA VAL A 85 -2.32 -1.61 9.75
C VAL A 85 -2.57 -1.45 11.24
N HIS A 86 -3.73 -1.88 11.75
CA HIS A 86 -4.06 -1.81 13.17
C HIS A 86 -3.14 -2.68 14.03
N THR A 87 -2.84 -3.90 13.59
CA THR A 87 -1.94 -4.83 14.29
C THR A 87 -0.45 -4.61 13.99
N SER A 88 -0.12 -3.67 13.11
CA SER A 88 1.26 -3.41 12.63
C SER A 88 1.97 -4.64 12.02
N THR A 89 1.22 -5.56 11.41
CA THR A 89 1.76 -6.79 10.78
C THR A 89 2.10 -6.56 9.30
N HIS A 90 3.35 -6.21 9.00
CA HIS A 90 3.80 -5.89 7.63
C HIS A 90 3.73 -7.06 6.63
N TYR A 91 3.90 -8.31 7.06
CA TYR A 91 3.88 -9.46 6.14
C TYR A 91 2.48 -9.70 5.56
N ILE A 92 1.45 -9.63 6.40
CA ILE A 92 0.05 -9.72 5.97
C ILE A 92 -0.28 -8.53 5.06
N PHE A 93 0.16 -7.32 5.42
CA PHE A 93 -0.05 -6.13 4.61
C PHE A 93 0.56 -6.27 3.21
N LEU A 94 1.75 -6.86 3.08
CA LEU A 94 2.40 -7.09 1.77
C LEU A 94 1.52 -7.94 0.85
N VAL A 95 0.91 -9.03 1.37
CA VAL A 95 0.02 -9.89 0.59
C VAL A 95 -1.20 -9.11 0.08
N THR A 96 -1.73 -8.17 0.88
CA THR A 96 -2.87 -7.33 0.46
C THR A 96 -2.54 -6.32 -0.64
N ILE A 97 -1.26 -6.09 -0.96
CA ILE A 97 -0.84 -5.24 -2.09
C ILE A 97 -0.95 -6.01 -3.42
N LEU A 98 -0.88 -7.35 -3.39
CA LEU A 98 -0.99 -8.15 -4.61
C LEU A 98 -2.36 -8.01 -5.27
N ALA A 99 -3.43 -7.89 -4.47
CA ALA A 99 -4.78 -7.70 -4.99
C ALA A 99 -4.87 -6.49 -5.94
N PRO A 100 -4.59 -5.24 -5.55
CA PRO A 100 -4.67 -4.10 -6.46
C PRO A 100 -3.66 -4.17 -7.62
N ILE A 101 -2.51 -4.85 -7.48
CA ILE A 101 -1.59 -5.07 -8.61
C ILE A 101 -2.22 -5.95 -9.68
N ILE A 102 -2.82 -7.08 -9.28
CA ILE A 102 -3.55 -7.96 -10.22
C ILE A 102 -4.71 -7.18 -10.86
N GLY A 103 -5.38 -6.34 -10.07
CA GLY A 103 -6.48 -5.50 -10.54
C GLY A 103 -6.05 -4.50 -11.60
N LEU A 104 -4.89 -3.87 -11.40
CA LEU A 104 -4.28 -3.00 -12.39
C LEU A 104 -4.02 -3.74 -13.71
N ILE A 105 -3.48 -4.96 -13.64
CA ILE A 105 -3.24 -5.78 -14.83
C ILE A 105 -4.56 -6.09 -15.55
N VAL A 106 -5.56 -6.60 -14.82
CA VAL A 106 -6.88 -6.93 -15.40
C VAL A 106 -7.54 -5.70 -16.02
N SER A 107 -7.56 -4.57 -15.31
CA SER A 107 -8.13 -3.33 -15.83
C SER A 107 -7.39 -2.82 -17.06
N THR A 108 -6.06 -2.98 -17.13
CA THR A 108 -5.26 -2.59 -18.30
C THR A 108 -5.56 -3.48 -19.50
N VAL A 109 -5.68 -4.80 -19.28
CA VAL A 109 -6.03 -5.77 -20.32
C VAL A 109 -7.41 -5.50 -20.92
N ILE A 110 -8.36 -4.98 -20.13
CA ILE A 110 -9.68 -4.56 -20.61
C ILE A 110 -9.61 -3.17 -21.29
N LEU A 111 -8.79 -2.26 -20.76
CA LEU A 111 -8.69 -0.89 -21.26
C LEU A 111 -8.12 -0.80 -22.68
N VAL A 112 -7.05 -1.54 -22.97
CA VAL A 112 -6.39 -1.50 -24.29
C VAL A 112 -7.36 -1.79 -25.45
N PRO A 113 -8.10 -2.92 -25.46
CA PRO A 113 -9.07 -3.19 -26.52
C PRO A 113 -10.26 -2.23 -26.49
N THR A 114 -10.66 -1.71 -25.31
CA THR A 114 -11.71 -0.69 -25.20
C THR A 114 -11.32 0.60 -25.92
N VAL A 115 -10.10 1.09 -25.68
CA VAL A 115 -9.57 2.30 -26.33
C VAL A 115 -9.40 2.06 -27.82
N ASN A 116 -8.89 0.90 -28.23
CA ASN A 116 -8.76 0.55 -29.64
C ASN A 116 -10.13 0.53 -30.36
N TYR A 117 -11.16 -0.02 -29.72
CA TYR A 117 -12.52 -0.01 -30.25
C TYR A 117 -13.03 1.43 -30.44
N ILE A 118 -12.89 2.29 -29.43
CA ILE A 118 -13.34 3.69 -29.50
C ILE A 118 -12.62 4.46 -30.62
N ILE A 119 -11.30 4.26 -30.77
CA ILE A 119 -10.51 4.93 -31.82
C ILE A 119 -10.92 4.44 -33.21
N THR A 120 -11.03 3.12 -33.39
CA THR A 120 -11.39 2.53 -34.70
C THR A 120 -12.79 2.92 -35.17
N HIS A 121 -13.70 3.20 -34.24
CA HIS A 121 -15.04 3.69 -34.54
C HIS A 121 -15.13 5.24 -34.56
N ASN A 122 -14.01 5.96 -34.60
CA ASN A 122 -13.97 7.43 -34.64
C ASN A 122 -14.81 8.12 -33.55
N PHE A 123 -14.84 7.55 -32.33
CA PHE A 123 -15.67 8.00 -31.21
C PHE A 123 -17.20 7.90 -31.44
N ASP A 124 -17.64 7.23 -32.51
CA ASP A 124 -19.04 6.90 -32.79
C ASP A 124 -19.45 5.57 -32.12
N ALA A 125 -19.16 5.46 -30.82
CA ALA A 125 -19.56 4.32 -29.97
C ALA A 125 -20.75 4.73 -29.09
N ASN A 126 -21.44 3.74 -28.51
CA ASN A 126 -22.51 4.02 -27.56
C ASN A 126 -22.01 4.96 -26.44
N PRO A 127 -22.71 6.06 -26.10
CA PRO A 127 -22.30 6.98 -25.04
C PRO A 127 -22.02 6.31 -23.69
N TYR A 128 -22.76 5.25 -23.35
CA TYR A 128 -22.52 4.47 -22.13
C TYR A 128 -21.20 3.72 -22.16
N PHE A 129 -20.81 3.19 -23.33
CA PHE A 129 -19.54 2.49 -23.50
C PHE A 129 -18.35 3.46 -23.55
N LEU A 130 -18.53 4.64 -24.16
CA LEU A 130 -17.54 5.69 -24.12
C LEU A 130 -17.30 6.16 -22.67
N ALA A 131 -18.38 6.37 -21.90
CA ALA A 131 -18.29 6.68 -20.47
C ALA A 131 -17.60 5.57 -19.67
N PHE A 132 -17.88 4.30 -19.98
CA PHE A 132 -17.17 3.15 -19.40
C PHE A 132 -15.67 3.20 -19.70
N GLY A 133 -15.27 3.42 -20.96
CA GLY A 133 -13.87 3.51 -21.36
C GLY A 133 -13.13 4.66 -20.67
N CYS A 134 -13.73 5.85 -20.61
CA CYS A 134 -13.19 6.99 -19.88
C CYS A 134 -13.08 6.71 -18.37
N GLY A 135 -14.12 6.14 -17.77
CA GLY A 135 -14.12 5.77 -16.35
C GLY A 135 -13.06 4.73 -16.02
N LEU A 136 -12.88 3.73 -16.89
CA LEU A 136 -11.85 2.70 -16.76
C LEU A 136 -10.43 3.30 -16.88
N ALA A 137 -10.20 4.25 -17.79
CA ALA A 137 -8.94 4.96 -17.91
C ALA A 137 -8.58 5.74 -16.63
N VAL A 138 -9.56 6.48 -16.08
CA VAL A 138 -9.38 7.19 -14.80
C VAL A 138 -9.13 6.20 -13.66
N PHE A 139 -9.85 5.07 -13.64
CA PHE A 139 -9.68 4.04 -12.63
C PHE A 139 -8.28 3.41 -12.66
N VAL A 140 -7.70 3.16 -13.85
CA VAL A 140 -6.33 2.67 -13.98
C VAL A 140 -5.32 3.66 -13.38
N ILE A 141 -5.49 4.96 -13.63
CA ILE A 141 -4.64 6.00 -13.03
C ILE A 141 -4.79 6.00 -11.50
N LEU A 142 -6.02 5.93 -10.99
CA LEU A 142 -6.28 5.85 -9.55
C LEU A 142 -5.68 4.60 -8.92
N LEU A 143 -5.75 3.44 -9.58
CA LEU A 143 -5.14 2.20 -9.09
C LEU A 143 -3.63 2.32 -8.91
N ILE A 144 -2.93 2.99 -9.83
CA ILE A 144 -1.50 3.27 -9.69
C ILE A 144 -1.25 4.09 -8.43
N LEU A 145 -2.05 5.14 -8.20
CA LEU A 145 -1.95 5.97 -6.99
C LEU A 145 -2.24 5.17 -5.71
N PHE A 146 -3.20 4.25 -5.76
CA PHE A 146 -3.56 3.39 -4.63
C PHE A 146 -2.43 2.42 -4.28
N ILE A 147 -1.80 1.82 -5.29
CA ILE A 147 -0.63 0.95 -5.11
C ILE A 147 0.52 1.75 -4.48
N ILE A 148 0.82 2.96 -4.98
CA ILE A 148 1.85 3.83 -4.40
C ILE A 148 1.53 4.16 -2.94
N ALA A 149 0.29 4.51 -2.63
CA ALA A 149 -0.17 4.78 -1.27
C ALA A 149 0.06 3.57 -0.34
N ARG A 150 -0.32 2.37 -0.78
CA ARG A 150 -0.10 1.13 -0.02
C ARG A 150 1.39 0.85 0.18
N PHE A 151 2.24 1.00 -0.84
CA PHE A 151 3.69 0.84 -0.67
C PHE A 151 4.29 1.85 0.33
N ARG A 152 3.82 3.10 0.32
CA ARG A 152 4.22 4.10 1.33
C ARG A 152 3.83 3.65 2.75
N THR A 153 2.63 3.12 2.93
CA THR A 153 2.16 2.56 4.22
C THR A 153 2.98 1.34 4.64
N LEU A 154 3.26 0.41 3.73
CA LEU A 154 4.13 -0.74 4.01
C LEU A 154 5.51 -0.29 4.49
N ARG A 155 6.11 0.71 3.82
CA ARG A 155 7.42 1.25 4.22
C ARG A 155 7.36 1.87 5.62
N LYS A 156 6.27 2.57 5.97
CA LYS A 156 6.06 3.09 7.33
C LYS A 156 5.97 1.97 8.36
N LEU A 157 5.20 0.90 8.08
CA LEU A 157 5.06 -0.26 8.97
C LEU A 157 6.40 -0.97 9.21
N ILE A 158 7.19 -1.20 8.15
CA ILE A 158 8.51 -1.83 8.27
C ILE A 158 9.46 -0.97 9.11
N LYS A 159 9.49 0.35 8.88
CA LYS A 159 10.34 1.27 9.67
C LYS A 159 9.96 1.24 11.15
N LYS A 160 8.66 1.26 11.47
CA LYS A 160 8.16 1.22 12.85
C LYS A 160 8.59 -0.07 13.56
N ASN A 161 8.46 -1.23 12.92
CA ASN A 161 8.85 -2.50 13.54
C ASN A 161 10.37 -2.65 13.68
N LYS A 162 11.17 -2.11 12.75
CA LYS A 162 12.64 -2.04 12.93
C LYS A 162 13.03 -1.21 14.16
N VAL A 163 12.37 -0.07 14.39
CA VAL A 163 12.61 0.77 15.57
C VAL A 163 12.20 0.04 16.86
N VAL A 164 11.06 -0.66 16.86
CA VAL A 164 10.60 -1.44 18.02
C VAL A 164 11.57 -2.59 18.34
N GLN A 165 12.10 -3.29 17.33
CA GLN A 165 13.12 -4.33 17.52
C GLN A 165 14.42 -3.77 18.13
N THR A 166 14.92 -2.63 17.64
CA THR A 166 16.12 -1.99 18.23
C THR A 166 15.91 -1.49 19.65
N THR A 167 14.66 -1.26 20.09
CA THR A 167 14.36 -0.77 21.45
C THR A 167 14.12 -1.93 22.42
N HIS A 168 13.61 -3.07 21.94
CA HIS A 168 13.38 -4.28 22.74
C HIS A 168 14.60 -5.21 22.84
N GLU A 169 15.60 -5.07 21.97
CA GLU A 169 16.90 -5.76 22.10
C GLU A 169 17.77 -5.24 23.26
N LYS A 170 17.30 -4.26 24.05
CA LYS A 170 17.92 -3.95 25.34
C LYS A 170 17.48 -5.01 26.35
N ASN A 171 18.29 -6.06 26.48
CA ASN A 171 18.05 -7.17 27.38
C ASN A 171 17.97 -6.62 28.82
N PRO A 172 17.01 -7.01 29.69
CA PRO A 172 17.05 -6.65 31.11
C PRO A 172 18.28 -7.21 31.85
N GLU A 173 19.07 -8.07 31.19
CA GLU A 173 20.38 -8.54 31.65
C GLU A 173 21.56 -7.71 31.12
N ASP A 174 21.32 -6.70 30.27
CA ASP A 174 22.38 -5.75 29.94
C ASP A 174 22.79 -5.05 31.23
N PRO A 175 24.08 -5.09 31.61
CA PRO A 175 24.53 -4.48 32.83
C PRO A 175 24.09 -3.03 32.84
N ILE A 176 23.33 -2.67 33.89
CA ILE A 176 23.05 -1.29 34.27
C ILE A 176 24.39 -0.56 34.10
N PRO A 177 24.51 0.46 33.24
CA PRO A 177 25.74 1.24 33.20
C PRO A 177 25.90 1.77 34.61
N ALA A 178 26.88 1.20 35.31
CA ALA A 178 27.23 1.60 36.66
C ALA A 178 27.32 3.11 36.63
N VAL A 179 26.64 3.75 37.57
CA VAL A 179 26.81 5.16 37.88
C VAL A 179 28.30 5.45 37.78
N ILE A 180 28.74 6.11 36.70
CA ILE A 180 30.13 6.49 36.55
C ILE A 180 30.32 7.61 37.56
N ALA A 181 30.81 7.19 38.72
CA ALA A 181 31.46 8.02 39.71
C ALA A 181 32.48 8.92 38.99
N GLU A 182 32.55 10.15 39.51
CA GLU A 182 33.52 11.23 39.29
C GLU A 182 34.58 11.09 38.17
N PRO A 183 34.83 12.18 37.42
CA PRO A 183 35.75 12.16 36.29
C PRO A 183 37.18 11.82 36.74
N GLU A 184 37.66 10.63 36.39
CA GLU A 184 39.08 10.32 36.47
C GLU A 184 39.88 11.24 35.53
N PRO A 185 41.06 11.73 35.95
CA PRO A 185 41.83 12.70 35.19
C PRO A 185 42.27 12.13 33.84
N VAL A 186 42.14 12.96 32.81
CA VAL A 186 42.47 12.69 31.41
C VAL A 186 43.86 12.08 31.29
N ARG A 187 43.91 10.75 31.11
CA ARG A 187 45.09 10.07 30.58
C ARG A 187 45.06 10.22 29.06
N ILE A 188 45.96 11.04 28.55
CA ILE A 188 46.30 11.12 27.14
C ILE A 188 46.74 9.71 26.72
N LYS A 189 45.91 9.01 25.95
CA LYS A 189 46.24 7.72 25.34
C LYS A 189 46.81 7.95 23.95
N ASP A 190 47.89 7.23 23.67
CA ASP A 190 48.64 7.26 22.43
C ASP A 190 47.75 7.02 21.19
N PRO A 191 48.06 7.68 20.05
CA PRO A 191 47.18 7.73 18.88
C PRO A 191 47.06 6.41 18.09
N ASP A 192 47.72 5.33 18.52
CA ASP A 192 47.81 4.08 17.74
C ASP A 192 46.71 3.05 18.08
N GLU A 193 45.90 3.26 19.13
CA GLU A 193 44.80 2.35 19.50
C GLU A 193 43.48 2.60 18.75
N ILE A 194 43.38 3.67 17.93
CA ILE A 194 42.14 4.03 17.20
C ILE A 194 41.79 3.00 16.10
N SER A 195 42.70 2.11 15.73
CA SER A 195 42.51 1.16 14.64
C SER A 195 41.71 -0.11 15.02
N VAL A 196 41.43 -0.36 16.31
CA VAL A 196 40.81 -1.63 16.76
C VAL A 196 39.35 -1.48 17.23
N SER A 197 38.86 -0.25 17.45
CA SER A 197 37.48 -0.02 17.95
C SER A 197 36.46 0.37 16.87
N PHE A 198 36.78 0.26 15.59
CA PHE A 198 35.78 0.40 14.52
C PHE A 198 34.97 -0.90 14.36
N SER A 199 33.97 -1.03 15.21
CA SER A 199 32.82 -1.91 14.98
C SER A 199 32.22 -1.62 13.60
N ARG A 200 32.22 -2.62 12.71
CA ARG A 200 31.62 -2.60 11.36
C ARG A 200 30.11 -2.30 11.33
N ARG A 201 29.46 -2.00 12.46
CA ARG A 201 28.01 -1.71 12.56
C ARG A 201 27.64 -0.25 12.76
N SER A 202 28.60 0.68 12.91
CA SER A 202 28.27 2.11 12.99
C SER A 202 28.34 2.78 11.62
N THR A 203 27.27 2.66 10.83
CA THR A 203 26.98 3.69 9.82
C THR A 203 26.08 4.72 10.49
N MET A 204 26.69 5.53 11.36
CA MET A 204 26.04 6.72 11.89
C MET A 204 25.83 7.68 10.71
N SER A 205 24.60 7.81 10.22
CA SER A 205 24.26 8.86 9.27
C SER A 205 24.33 10.18 10.03
N MET A 206 25.48 10.85 9.94
CA MET A 206 25.67 12.19 10.47
C MET A 206 24.77 13.12 9.65
N ASN A 207 23.69 13.61 10.27
CA ASN A 207 22.90 14.69 9.72
C ASN A 207 23.71 15.98 9.92
N ASP A 208 24.16 16.60 8.83
CA ASP A 208 25.01 17.80 8.83
C ASP A 208 24.33 19.06 9.39
N GLU A 209 23.06 18.99 9.78
CA GLU A 209 22.29 20.13 10.29
C GLU A 209 22.70 20.59 11.71
N LEU A 210 23.56 19.85 12.42
CA LEU A 210 24.00 20.14 13.79
C LEU A 210 25.50 20.42 13.93
N TYR A 211 26.24 20.54 12.82
CA TYR A 211 27.67 20.85 12.90
C TYR A 211 27.89 22.34 13.22
N LEU A 212 28.15 22.65 14.48
CA LEU A 212 28.67 23.94 14.91
C LEU A 212 30.21 23.88 14.88
N PRO A 213 30.88 24.60 13.96
CA PRO A 213 32.34 24.61 13.94
C PRO A 213 32.89 25.27 15.21
N PRO A 214 34.00 24.75 15.77
CA PRO A 214 34.59 25.32 16.97
C PRO A 214 35.11 26.76 16.71
N PRO A 215 35.05 27.65 17.73
CA PRO A 215 35.51 29.03 17.58
C PRO A 215 37.00 29.05 17.25
N ARG A 216 37.34 29.74 16.16
CA ARG A 216 38.74 30.01 15.80
C ARG A 216 39.31 30.97 16.85
N ARG A 217 40.38 30.55 17.53
CA ARG A 217 41.28 31.45 18.26
C ARG A 217 42.31 32.00 17.30
#